data_AF-A0A934E282-F1
#
_entry.id   AF-A0A934E282-F1
#
_cell.length_a   1.000
_cell.length_b   1.000
_cell.length_c   1.000
_cell.angle_alpha   90.00
_cell.angle_beta   90.00
_cell.angle_gamma   90.00
#
_symmetry.space_group_name_H-M   'P 1'
#
loop_
_entity.id
_entity.type
_entity.pdbx_description
1 polymer ?
#
loop_
_entity_poly.entity_id
_entity_poly.type
_entity_poly.pdbx_seq_one_letter_code
_entity_poly.pdbx_strand_id
1 'polypeptide(L)' 'MVQFNHAARELTIKLVYYGPGLSGKTTNLQALHERLDDKARGRLLTVDTADDRTLFFDLMPVF' A
#
# COMPACT_ATOMS: atom_id res chain seq x y z
N MET A 1 8.89 9.61 -2.40
CA MET A 1 8.69 11.07 -2.34
C MET A 1 7.41 11.33 -1.58
N VAL A 2 7.48 12.17 -0.55
CA VAL A 2 6.32 12.53 0.28
C VAL A 2 5.61 13.71 -0.37
N GLN A 3 4.28 13.69 -0.39
CA GLN A 3 3.47 14.82 -0.85
C GLN A 3 2.75 15.44 0.35
N PHE A 4 2.80 16.76 0.45
CA PHE A 4 2.18 17.53 1.52
C PHE A 4 0.97 18.27 0.98
N ASN A 5 -0.21 18.04 1.57
CA ASN A 5 -1.40 18.82 1.31
C ASN A 5 -1.72 19.67 2.55
N HIS A 6 -1.25 20.92 2.56
CA HIS A 6 -1.44 21.82 3.69
C HIS A 6 -2.91 22.21 3.92
N ALA A 7 -3.70 22.33 2.86
CA ALA A 7 -5.12 22.71 2.97
C ALA A 7 -5.94 21.61 3.64
N ALA A 8 -5.70 20.35 3.27
CA ALA A 8 -6.33 19.19 3.90
C ALA A 8 -5.63 18.73 5.19
N ARG A 9 -4.44 19.26 5.50
CA ARG A 9 -3.54 18.79 6.57
C ARG A 9 -3.16 17.31 6.43
N GLU A 10 -2.97 16.86 5.20
CA GLU A 10 -2.67 15.46 4.85
C GLU A 10 -1.24 15.29 4.33
N LEU A 11 -0.69 14.11 4.59
CA LEU A 11 0.64 13.74 4.15
C LEU A 11 0.58 12.39 3.42
N THR A 12 0.90 12.38 2.13
CA THR A 12 0.88 11.15 1.31
C THR A 12 2.29 10.58 1.21
N ILE A 13 2.45 9.34 1.67
CA ILE A 13 3.71 8.60 1.61
C ILE A 13 3.56 7.46 0.62
N LYS A 14 4.57 7.27 -0.24
CA LYS A 14 4.69 6.08 -1.08
C LYS A 14 5.69 5.12 -0.44
N LEU A 15 5.22 3.96 -0.03
CA LEU A 15 6.02 2.90 0.59
C LEU A 15 6.19 1.77 -0.42
N VAL A 16 7.44 1.49 -0.81
CA VAL A 16 7.76 0.43 -1.76
C VAL A 16 8.24 -0.78 -0.98
N TYR A 17 7.46 -1.86 -0.99
CA TYR A 17 7.80 -3.09 -0.30
C TYR A 17 8.53 -4.04 -1.26
N TYR A 18 9.87 -4.03 -1.22
CA TYR A 18 10.73 -4.76 -2.15
C TYR A 18 11.42 -5.96 -1.50
N GLY A 19 11.72 -6.99 -2.30
CA GLY A 19 12.40 -8.21 -1.84
C GLY A 19 12.32 -9.35 -2.87
N PRO A 20 13.10 -10.43 -2.69
CA PRO A 20 13.13 -11.59 -3.60
C PRO A 20 11.75 -12.26 -3.80
N GLY A 21 11.59 -13.05 -4.86
CA GLY A 21 10.40 -13.89 -5.04
C GLY A 21 10.12 -14.75 -3.80
N LEU A 22 8.85 -14.99 -3.47
CA LEU A 22 8.41 -15.79 -2.32
C LEU A 22 8.86 -15.27 -0.93
N SER A 23 9.42 -14.07 -0.83
CA SER A 23 9.85 -13.48 0.45
C SER A 23 8.71 -12.98 1.36
N GLY A 24 7.46 -13.38 1.11
CA GLY A 24 6.30 -13.04 1.94
C GLY A 24 5.74 -11.61 1.78
N LYS A 25 6.16 -10.85 0.76
CA LYS A 25 5.71 -9.45 0.54
C LYS A 25 4.18 -9.32 0.48
N THR A 26 3.56 -10.15 -0.36
CA THR A 26 2.11 -10.17 -0.56
C THR A 26 1.39 -10.50 0.74
N THR A 27 1.84 -11.54 1.43
CA THR A 27 1.28 -11.97 2.73
C THR A 27 1.37 -10.86 3.78
N ASN A 28 2.48 -10.13 3.81
CA ASN A 28 2.65 -9.02 4.74
C ASN A 28 1.71 -7.85 4.45
N LEU A 29 1.53 -7.48 3.17
CA LEU A 29 0.59 -6.41 2.79
C LEU A 29 -0.87 -6.79 3.09
N GLN A 30 -1.26 -8.04 2.84
CA GLN A 30 -2.59 -8.55 3.20
C GLN A 30 -2.81 -8.52 4.71
N ALA A 31 -1.85 -9.03 5.49
CA ALA A 31 -1.95 -9.06 6.94
C ALA A 31 -1.86 -7.66 7.59
N LEU A 32 -1.23 -6.68 6.92
CA LEU A 32 -1.30 -5.28 7.34
C LEU A 32 -2.68 -4.71 7.03
N HIS A 33 -3.18 -4.89 5.79
CA HIS A 33 -4.50 -4.43 5.37
C HIS A 33 -5.58 -4.91 6.35
N GLU A 34 -5.61 -6.20 6.66
CA GLU A 34 -6.57 -6.83 7.59
C GLU A 34 -6.57 -6.21 8.99
N ARG A 35 -5.43 -5.72 9.47
CA ARG A 35 -5.27 -5.13 10.81
C ARG A 35 -5.62 -3.64 10.89
N LEU A 36 -5.75 -2.96 9.76
CA LEU A 36 -6.11 -1.54 9.71
C LEU A 36 -7.62 -1.36 9.92
N ASP A 37 -8.00 -0.22 10.49
CA ASP A 37 -9.41 0.19 10.61
C ASP A 37 -10.05 0.28 9.22
N ASP A 38 -11.21 -0.37 9.05
CA ASP A 38 -12.00 -0.34 7.82
C ASP A 38 -12.30 1.08 7.33
N LYS A 39 -12.40 2.06 8.24
CA LYS A 39 -12.66 3.46 7.91
C LYS A 39 -11.42 4.21 7.43
N ALA A 40 -10.23 3.68 7.69
CA ALA A 40 -8.93 4.30 7.40
C ALA A 40 -8.13 3.55 6.34
N ARG A 41 -8.65 2.45 5.78
CA ARG A 41 -7.99 1.66 4.73
C ARG A 41 -8.71 1.77 3.38
N GLY A 42 -7.93 1.92 2.32
CA GLY A 42 -8.41 1.84 0.94
C GLY A 42 -8.63 0.40 0.49
N ARG A 43 -8.90 0.24 -0.81
CA ARG A 43 -8.94 -1.07 -1.45
C ARG A 43 -7.51 -1.51 -1.78
N LEU A 44 -7.11 -2.67 -1.29
CA LEU A 44 -5.89 -3.34 -1.74
C LEU A 44 -6.05 -3.74 -3.22
N LEU A 45 -5.37 -3.04 -4.12
CA LEU A 45 -5.36 -3.32 -5.56
C LEU A 45 -4.14 -4.16 -5.92
N THR A 46 -4.39 -5.32 -6.51
CA THR A 46 -3.35 -6.13 -7.16
C THR A 46 -3.41 -5.87 -8.66
N VAL A 47 -2.32 -5.37 -9.23
CA VAL A 47 -2.15 -5.32 -10.69
C VAL A 47 -1.18 -6.44 -11.06
N ASP A 48 -1.74 -7.54 -11.57
CA ASP A 48 -0.96 -8.60 -12.20
C ASP A 48 -0.57 -8.13 -13.59
N THR A 49 0.67 -7.64 -13.72
CA THR A 49 1.25 -7.39 -15.04
C THR A 49 1.72 -8.71 -15.62
N ALA A 50 1.54 -8.92 -16.92
CA ALA A 50 1.87 -10.17 -17.63
C ALA A 50 3.37 -10.57 -17.63
N ASP A 51 4.20 -9.82 -16.89
CA ASP A 51 5.67 -9.84 -16.93
C ASP A 51 6.25 -10.00 -15.50
N ASP A 52 5.58 -10.82 -14.68
CA ASP A 52 5.97 -11.23 -13.31
C ASP A 52 6.14 -10.11 -12.27
N ARG A 53 5.63 -8.91 -12.53
CA ARG A 53 5.67 -7.78 -11.59
C ARG A 53 4.29 -7.50 -11.03
N THR A 54 4.00 -8.06 -9.86
CA THR A 54 2.82 -7.67 -9.08
C THR A 54 3.07 -6.29 -8.45
N LEU A 55 2.30 -5.30 -8.90
CA LEU A 55 2.25 -4.00 -8.23
C LEU A 55 1.05 -3.99 -7.29
N PHE A 56 1.32 -3.86 -6.00
CA PHE A 56 0.28 -3.57 -5.00
C PHE A 56 0.17 -2.07 -4.81
N PHE A 57 -1.03 -1.54 -5.00
CA PHE A 57 -1.37 -0.18 -4.63
C PHE A 57 -2.42 -0.24 -3.53
N ASP A 58 -2.11 0.38 -2.39
CA ASP A 58 -3.11 0.72 -1.41
C ASP A 58 -2.91 2.19 -1.01
N LEU A 59 -4.01 2.86 -0.74
CA LEU A 59 -4.02 4.21 -0.21
C LEU A 59 -4.54 4.11 1.21
N MET A 60 -3.62 4.22 2.17
CA MET A 60 -3.94 4.21 3.59
C MET A 60 -3.90 5.65 4.11
N PRO A 61 -5.04 6.33 4.23
CA PRO A 61 -5.10 7.56 4.99
C PRO A 61 -4.95 7.24 6.48
N VAL A 62 -3.79 7.55 7.04
CA VAL A 62 -3.57 7.55 8.49
C VAL A 62 -3.94 8.94 8.98
N PHE A 63 -5.06 9.04 9.72
CA PHE A 63 -5.54 10.29 10.31
C PHE A 63 -5.15 10.38 11.79
#